data_AF-A0A353SU20-F1
#
_entry.id   AF-A0A353SU20-F1
#
_cell.length_a   1.000
_cell.length_b   1.000
_cell.length_c   1.000
_cell.angle_alpha   90.00
_cell.angle_beta   90.00
_cell.angle_gamma   90.00
#
_symmetry.space_group_name_H-M   'P 1'
#
loop_
_entity.id
_entity.type
_entity.pdbx_description
1 polymer ?
#
loop_
_entity_poly.entity_id
_entity_poly.type
_entity_poly.pdbx_seq_one_letter_code
_entity_poly.pdbx_strand_id
1 'polypeptide(L)'
;MNQITVRGIAPELEREIRRKAKATGKSLNKVMLELIGGSAGPEKGRRKPAGASLAELAGGWSEKEAREFEESVRVFEEIDEATWK
;
A
#
# COMPACT_ATOMS: atom_id res chain seq x y z
N MET A 1 -17.66 16.52 9.15
CA MET A 1 -16.83 15.71 10.07
C MET A 1 -17.60 15.56 11.36
N ASN A 2 -17.89 14.33 11.79
CA ASN A 2 -18.52 14.11 13.09
C ASN A 2 -17.43 13.85 14.13
N GLN A 3 -17.42 14.65 15.18
CA GLN A 3 -16.49 14.48 16.30
C GLN A 3 -17.12 13.54 17.33
N ILE A 4 -16.37 12.53 17.75
CA ILE A 4 -16.74 11.64 18.86
C ILE A 4 -15.77 11.93 20.00
N THR A 5 -16.31 12.27 21.18
CA THR A 5 -15.52 12.48 22.39
C THR A 5 -15.67 11.28 23.32
N VAL A 6 -14.58 10.56 23.54
CA VAL A 6 -14.53 9.46 24.51
C VAL A 6 -14.25 10.05 25.88
N ARG A 7 -15.17 9.88 26.83
CA ARG A 7 -15.05 10.36 28.21
C ARG A 7 -14.66 9.20 29.14
N GLY A 8 -14.01 9.51 30.26
CA GLY A 8 -13.69 8.52 31.30
C GLY A 8 -12.46 7.65 31.00
N ILE A 9 -11.55 8.09 30.14
CA ILE A 9 -10.28 7.40 29.92
C ILE A 9 -9.41 7.54 31.16
N ALA A 10 -9.00 6.42 31.75
CA ALA A 10 -8.07 6.40 32.87
C ALA A 10 -6.71 7.01 32.44
N PRO A 11 -6.04 7.80 33.29
CA PRO A 11 -4.76 8.45 32.96
C PRO A 11 -3.68 7.47 32.47
N GLU A 12 -3.65 6.27 33.01
CA GLU A 12 -2.72 5.19 32.65
C GLU A 12 -2.97 4.72 31.21
N LEU A 13 -4.23 4.58 30.83
CA LEU A 13 -4.63 4.19 29.48
C LEU A 13 -4.30 5.29 28.47
N GLU A 14 -4.52 6.56 28.82
CA GLU A 14 -4.14 7.68 27.95
C GLU A 14 -2.62 7.69 27.69
N ARG A 15 -1.82 7.50 28.74
CA ARG A 15 -0.35 7.42 28.63
C ARG A 15 0.06 6.27 27.71
N GLU A 16 -0.58 5.12 27.83
CA GLU A 16 -0.30 3.95 26.99
C GLU A 16 -0.59 4.24 25.51
N ILE A 17 -1.74 4.85 25.21
CA ILE A 17 -2.12 5.20 23.84
C ILE A 17 -1.12 6.19 23.24
N ARG A 18 -0.70 7.22 24.00
CA ARG A 18 0.31 8.20 23.57
C ARG A 18 1.68 7.56 23.34
N ARG A 19 2.09 6.64 24.22
CA ARG A 19 3.32 5.88 24.08
C ARG A 19 3.32 5.06 22.78
N LYS A 20 2.22 4.35 22.52
CA LYS A 20 2.04 3.55 21.30
C LYS A 20 2.02 4.41 20.04
N ALA A 21 1.38 5.58 20.08
CA ALA A 21 1.40 6.55 18.98
C ALA A 21 2.82 7.01 18.66
N LYS A 22 3.61 7.38 19.68
CA LYS A 22 5.02 7.78 19.51
C LYS A 22 5.88 6.63 18.97
N ALA A 23 5.73 5.43 19.51
CA ALA A 23 6.50 4.26 19.08
C ALA A 23 6.21 3.83 17.64
N THR A 24 4.97 4.03 17.16
CA THR A 24 4.54 3.62 15.82
C THR A 24 4.54 4.75 14.78
N GLY A 25 4.84 5.99 15.19
CA GLY A 25 4.77 7.17 14.32
C GLY A 25 3.36 7.52 13.82
N LYS A 26 2.31 6.97 14.46
CA LYS A 26 0.91 7.17 14.05
C LYS A 26 0.24 8.29 14.85
N SER A 27 -0.79 8.91 14.29
CA SER A 27 -1.61 9.88 15.03
C SER A 27 -2.40 9.19 16.16
N LEU A 28 -2.71 9.95 17.22
CA LEU A 28 -3.48 9.43 18.36
C LEU A 28 -4.84 8.86 17.93
N ASN A 29 -5.51 9.55 17.00
CA ASN A 29 -6.77 9.08 16.42
C ASN A 29 -6.61 7.75 15.67
N LYS A 30 -5.53 7.57 14.89
CA LYS A 30 -5.28 6.32 14.16
C LYS A 30 -5.05 5.16 15.12
N VAL A 31 -4.29 5.36 16.19
CA VAL A 31 -4.08 4.34 17.23
C VAL A 31 -5.39 4.01 17.95
N MET A 32 -6.18 5.02 18.31
CA MET A 32 -7.49 4.82 18.94
C MET A 32 -8.45 4.04 18.05
N LEU A 33 -8.51 4.37 16.75
CA LEU A 33 -9.30 3.63 15.77
C LEU A 33 -8.82 2.19 15.57
N GLU A 34 -7.50 1.92 15.63
CA GLU A 34 -6.98 0.55 15.58
C GLU A 34 -7.32 -0.25 16.84
N LEU A 35 -7.30 0.38 18.02
CA LEU A 35 -7.69 -0.26 19.28
C LEU A 35 -9.20 -0.56 19.33
N ILE A 36 -10.03 0.40 18.92
CA ILE A 36 -11.50 0.23 18.84
C ILE A 36 -11.84 -0.76 17.71
N GLY A 37 -11.23 -0.61 16.54
CA GLY A 37 -11.47 -1.47 15.38
C GLY A 37 -11.00 -2.91 15.62
N GLY A 38 -9.90 -3.11 16.34
CA GLY A 38 -9.42 -4.44 16.73
C GLY A 38 -10.30 -5.15 17.78
N SER A 39 -11.14 -4.41 18.51
CA SER A 39 -12.05 -4.96 19.53
C SER A 39 -13.51 -5.07 19.05
N ALA A 40 -13.90 -4.35 18.00
CA ALA A 40 -15.28 -4.26 17.49
C ALA A 40 -15.63 -5.26 16.36
N GLY A 41 -14.78 -6.26 16.09
CA GLY A 41 -15.01 -7.29 15.06
C GLY A 41 -13.98 -7.25 13.92
N PRO A 42 -13.92 -8.29 13.06
CA PRO A 42 -12.82 -8.49 12.12
C PRO A 42 -12.62 -7.24 11.28
N GLU A 43 -11.36 -6.80 11.14
CA GLU A 43 -10.94 -5.69 10.28
C GLU A 43 -11.76 -5.73 9.00
N LYS A 44 -12.82 -4.93 8.90
CA LYS A 44 -13.59 -4.79 7.65
C LYS A 44 -12.68 -4.09 6.66
N GLY A 45 -11.86 -4.90 6.01
CA GLY A 45 -10.86 -4.53 5.03
C GLY A 45 -9.91 -3.46 5.55
N ARG A 46 -8.67 -3.85 5.82
CA ARG A 46 -7.60 -3.09 5.16
C ARG A 46 -7.95 -3.09 3.68
N ARG A 47 -8.71 -2.08 3.22
CA ARG A 47 -8.88 -1.80 1.80
C ARG A 47 -7.45 -1.72 1.31
N LYS A 48 -7.05 -2.72 0.51
CA LYS A 48 -5.75 -2.68 -0.12
C LYS A 48 -5.63 -1.28 -0.75
N PRO A 49 -4.48 -0.59 -0.64
CA PRO A 49 -4.29 0.69 -1.29
C PRO A 49 -4.80 0.63 -2.73
N ALA A 50 -5.41 1.70 -3.23
CA ALA A 50 -5.83 1.74 -4.62
C ALA A 50 -4.63 1.36 -5.51
N GLY A 51 -4.81 0.36 -6.38
CA GLY A 51 -3.73 -0.18 -7.22
C GLY A 51 -2.83 -1.25 -6.58
N ALA A 52 -3.14 -1.76 -5.38
CA ALA A 52 -2.30 -2.81 -4.76
C ALA A 52 -2.21 -4.11 -5.57
N SER A 53 -3.18 -4.42 -6.41
CA SER A 53 -3.10 -5.55 -7.37
C SER A 53 -2.12 -5.28 -8.51
N LEU A 54 -1.79 -4.01 -8.77
CA LEU A 54 -0.82 -3.60 -9.78
C LEU A 54 0.59 -3.46 -9.20
N ALA A 55 0.75 -3.56 -7.88
CA ALA A 55 2.06 -3.44 -7.23
C ALA A 55 3.05 -4.54 -7.69
N GLU A 56 2.54 -5.73 -8.03
CA GLU A 56 3.35 -6.82 -8.60
C GLU A 56 3.83 -6.52 -10.03
N LEU A 57 3.11 -5.65 -10.75
CA LEU A 57 3.49 -5.17 -12.08
C LEU A 57 4.33 -3.88 -12.01
N ALA A 58 4.38 -3.25 -10.84
CA ALA A 58 5.15 -2.05 -10.61
C ALA A 58 6.60 -2.43 -10.27
N GLY A 59 7.47 -2.35 -11.27
CA GLY A 59 8.88 -2.70 -11.16
C GLY A 59 9.63 -2.42 -12.45
N GLY A 60 10.88 -2.84 -12.51
CA GLY A 60 11.68 -2.87 -13.74
C GLY A 60 12.02 -4.31 -14.09
N TRP A 61 12.53 -4.52 -15.30
CA TRP A 61 13.06 -5.82 -15.71
C TRP A 61 14.46 -6.02 -15.16
N SER A 62 14.78 -7.26 -14.78
CA SER A 62 16.17 -7.69 -14.65
C SER A 62 16.86 -7.68 -16.01
N GLU A 63 18.19 -7.65 -16.01
CA GLU A 63 18.98 -7.69 -17.27
C GLU A 63 18.65 -8.93 -18.13
N LYS A 64 18.35 -10.05 -17.48
CA LYS A 64 17.95 -11.28 -18.18
C LYS A 64 16.60 -11.13 -18.86
N GLU A 65 15.59 -10.63 -18.14
CA GLU A 65 14.24 -10.42 -18.68
C GLU A 65 14.26 -9.39 -19.82
N ALA A 66 15.07 -8.34 -19.71
CA ALA A 66 15.28 -7.37 -20.79
C ALA A 66 15.86 -8.02 -22.04
N ARG A 67 16.91 -8.84 -21.91
CA ARG A 67 17.52 -9.53 -23.04
C ARG A 67 16.55 -10.51 -23.71
N GLU A 68 15.83 -11.30 -22.92
CA GLU A 68 14.83 -12.24 -23.44
C GLU A 68 13.72 -11.51 -24.21
N PHE A 69 13.29 -10.35 -23.71
CA PHE A 69 12.32 -9.52 -24.42
C PHE A 69 12.88 -8.98 -25.74
N GLU A 70 14.07 -8.36 -25.73
CA GLU A 70 14.73 -7.83 -26.93
C GLU A 70 14.89 -8.91 -28.01
N GLU A 71 15.33 -10.11 -27.64
CA GLU A 71 15.42 -11.24 -28.56
C GLU A 71 14.06 -11.64 -29.16
N SER A 72 12.99 -11.59 -28.36
CA SER A 72 11.64 -11.94 -28.80
C SER A 72 11.03 -10.94 -29.78
N VAL A 73 11.39 -9.66 -29.65
CA VAL A 73 10.84 -8.57 -30.50
C VAL A 73 11.74 -8.25 -31.69
N ARG A 74 12.94 -8.82 -31.78
CA ARG A 74 13.91 -8.59 -32.86
C ARG A 74 13.33 -8.74 -34.27
N VAL A 75 12.36 -9.64 -34.46
CA VAL A 75 11.69 -9.84 -35.76
C VAL A 75 10.92 -8.60 -36.23
N PHE A 76 10.52 -7.72 -35.32
CA PHE A 76 9.81 -6.47 -35.62
C PHE A 76 10.75 -5.28 -35.82
N GLU A 77 12.05 -5.45 -35.60
CA GLU A 77 13.05 -4.40 -35.84
C GLU A 77 13.56 -4.40 -37.28
N GLU A 78 13.32 -5.49 -38.02
CA GLU A 78 13.68 -5.57 -39.43
C GLU A 78 12.70 -4.74 -40.26
N ILE A 79 13.25 -3.76 -40.97
CA ILE A 79 12.50 -2.92 -41.89
C ILE A 79 12.18 -3.74 -43.14
N ASP A 80 10.90 -3.99 -43.38
CA ASP A 80 10.43 -4.51 -44.66
C ASP A 80 10.34 -3.37 -45.69
N GLU A 81 11.33 -3.28 -46.57
CA GLU A 81 11.37 -2.29 -47.65
C GLU A 81 10.16 -2.37 -48.60
N ALA A 82 9.50 -3.53 -48.71
CA ALA A 82 8.31 -3.67 -49.53
C ALA A 82 7.06 -3.05 -48.87
N THR A 83 7.06 -2.94 -47.53
CA THR A 83 6.01 -2.27 -46.76
C THR A 83 6.25 -0.76 -46.65
N TRP A 84 7.51 -0.29 -46.82
CA TRP A 84 7.87 1.12 -46.66
C TRP A 84 7.87 1.96 -47.96
N LYS A 85 7.82 1.32 -49.14
CA LYS A 85 7.66 1.99 -50.44
C LYS A 85 6.19 2.11 -50.84
#